data_AF-A0A959QA22-F1
#
_entry.id   AF-A0A959QA22-F1
#
_cell.length_a   1.000
_cell.length_b   1.000
_cell.length_c   1.000
_cell.angle_alpha   90.00
_cell.angle_beta   90.00
_cell.angle_gamma   90.00
#
_symmetry.space_group_name_H-M   'P 1'
#
loop_
_entity.id
_entity.type
_entity.pdbx_description
1 polymer ?
#
loop_
_entity_poly.entity_id
_entity_poly.type
_entity_poly.pdbx_seq_one_letter_code
_entity_poly.pdbx_strand_id
1 'polypeptide(L)'
;MKNKLLFLGALAALIAGCEKINEDPVFDTKPLIDLIAISADTLVEFQENLVLTISYQDGDGDLGTSDPDVNSIFVQDNRLEKPDEYYLPPL
;
A
#
# COMPACT_ATOMS: atom_id res chain seq x y z
N MET A 1 12.49 28.95 -48.38
CA MET A 1 13.04 29.07 -47.00
C MET A 1 11.95 29.18 -45.93
N LYS A 2 10.88 29.96 -46.16
CA LYS A 2 9.75 30.13 -45.21
C LYS A 2 9.05 28.80 -44.83
N ASN A 3 8.83 27.90 -45.79
CA ASN A 3 8.19 26.60 -45.52
C ASN A 3 9.07 25.64 -44.69
N LYS A 4 10.40 25.75 -44.77
CA LYS A 4 11.33 24.99 -43.91
C LYS A 4 11.31 25.51 -42.47
N LEU A 5 11.15 26.82 -42.29
CA LEU A 5 11.04 27.46 -40.98
C LEU A 5 9.70 27.10 -40.28
N LEU A 6 8.63 27.01 -41.07
CA LEU A 6 7.29 26.60 -40.60
C LEU A 6 7.26 25.12 -40.18
N PHE A 7 7.97 24.25 -40.92
CA PHE A 7 8.15 22.84 -40.55
C PHE A 7 9.00 22.66 -39.28
N LEU A 8 10.04 23.48 -39.09
CA LEU A 8 10.89 23.42 -37.92
C LEU A 8 10.16 23.88 -36.65
N GLY A 9 9.29 24.89 -36.76
CA GLY A 9 8.41 25.33 -35.67
C GLY A 9 7.36 24.27 -35.29
N ALA A 10 6.77 23.57 -36.26
CA ALA A 10 5.83 22.50 -36.00
C ALA A 10 6.48 21.29 -35.30
N LEU A 11 7.72 20.97 -35.63
CA LEU A 11 8.47 19.88 -34.98
C LEU A 11 8.86 20.23 -33.53
N ALA A 12 9.18 21.50 -33.25
CA ALA A 12 9.50 21.98 -31.90
C ALA A 12 8.27 22.01 -30.98
N ALA A 13 7.06 22.18 -31.53
CA ALA A 13 5.82 22.16 -30.74
C ALA A 13 5.44 20.76 -30.23
N LEU A 14 5.89 19.68 -30.90
CA LEU A 14 5.58 18.29 -30.52
C LEU A 14 6.35 17.80 -29.28
N ILE A 15 7.47 18.43 -28.94
CA ILE A 15 8.30 18.07 -27.77
C ILE A 15 7.95 18.88 -26.51
N ALA A 16 7.12 19.93 -26.62
CA ALA A 16 6.71 20.76 -25.50
C ALA A 16 5.54 20.18 -24.66
N GLY A 17 4.92 19.09 -25.12
CA GLY A 17 3.77 18.45 -24.47
C GLY A 17 4.11 17.24 -23.58
N CYS A 18 5.37 16.90 -23.40
CA CYS A 18 5.77 15.78 -22.54
C CYS A 18 5.88 16.28 -21.09
N GLU A 19 4.74 16.31 -20.39
CA GLU A 19 4.73 16.44 -18.94
C GLU A 19 5.29 15.14 -18.35
N LYS A 20 6.26 15.26 -17.42
CA LYS A 20 6.76 14.07 -16.73
C LYS A 20 5.61 13.52 -15.89
N ILE A 21 5.24 12.26 -16.15
CA ILE A 21 4.37 11.52 -15.24
C ILE A 21 5.12 11.48 -13.91
N ASN A 22 4.50 12.02 -12.87
CA ASN A 22 5.06 11.93 -11.54
C ASN A 22 4.87 10.47 -11.08
N GLU A 23 5.96 9.71 -11.04
CA GLU A 23 5.97 8.31 -10.59
C GLU A 23 6.14 8.21 -9.07
N ASP A 24 6.27 9.34 -8.37
CA ASP A 24 6.37 9.34 -6.92
C ASP A 24 5.05 8.79 -6.33
N PRO A 25 5.12 7.79 -5.43
CA PRO A 25 3.93 7.21 -4.82
C PRO A 25 3.18 8.25 -3.97
N VAL A 26 1.86 8.08 -3.87
CA VAL A 26 0.99 8.98 -3.09
C VAL A 26 1.32 8.91 -1.60
N PHE A 27 1.78 7.74 -1.13
CA PHE A 27 2.24 7.50 0.24
C PHE A 27 3.75 7.27 0.27
N ASP A 28 4.36 7.41 1.44
CA ASP A 28 5.78 7.10 1.64
C ASP A 28 6.03 5.60 1.36
N THR A 29 7.12 5.29 0.67
CA THR A 29 7.63 3.92 0.47
C THR A 29 7.93 3.21 1.80
N LYS A 30 8.17 3.96 2.88
CA LYS A 30 8.28 3.38 4.21
C LYS A 30 6.88 3.06 4.74
N PRO A 31 6.55 1.78 5.00
CA PRO A 31 5.23 1.43 5.48
C PRO A 31 4.97 1.95 6.89
N LEU A 32 3.72 2.31 7.14
CA LEU A 32 3.22 2.73 8.45
C LEU A 32 2.11 1.80 8.90
N ILE A 33 2.01 1.57 10.21
CA ILE A 33 0.98 0.74 10.82
C ILE A 33 0.45 1.43 12.08
N ASP A 34 -0.87 1.48 12.22
CA ASP A 34 -1.56 2.13 13.32
C ASP A 34 -2.63 1.21 13.90
N LEU A 35 -2.73 1.19 15.23
CA LEU A 35 -3.85 0.58 15.94
C LEU A 35 -4.97 1.60 16.09
N ILE A 36 -6.05 1.40 15.36
CA ILE A 36 -7.19 2.33 15.30
C ILE A 36 -8.15 2.08 16.46
N ALA A 37 -8.44 0.81 16.75
CA ALA A 37 -9.38 0.46 17.81
C ALA A 37 -9.12 -0.93 18.40
N ILE A 38 -9.48 -1.06 19.67
CA ILE A 38 -9.63 -2.33 20.38
C ILE A 38 -11.08 -2.37 20.88
N SER A 39 -11.81 -3.45 20.61
CA SER A 39 -13.23 -3.55 21.00
C SER A 39 -13.46 -3.56 22.52
N ALA A 40 -12.53 -4.11 23.29
CA ALA A 40 -12.57 -4.16 24.76
C ALA A 40 -11.16 -4.42 25.34
N ASP A 41 -10.91 -3.95 26.56
CA ASP A 41 -9.66 -4.20 27.30
C ASP A 41 -9.75 -5.38 28.29
N THR A 42 -10.98 -5.84 28.55
CA THR A 42 -11.31 -6.90 29.50
C THR A 42 -12.34 -7.81 28.85
N LEU A 43 -12.14 -9.12 28.93
CA LEU A 43 -12.95 -10.12 28.25
C LEU A 43 -13.14 -11.36 29.13
N VAL A 44 -14.25 -12.07 28.92
CA VAL A 44 -14.47 -13.42 29.43
C VAL A 44 -13.96 -14.45 28.42
N GLU A 45 -13.02 -15.29 28.88
CA GLU A 45 -12.37 -16.31 28.07
C GLU A 45 -13.38 -17.27 27.42
N PHE A 46 -13.17 -17.59 26.14
CA PHE A 46 -13.99 -18.49 25.32
C PHE A 46 -15.47 -18.10 25.15
N GLN A 47 -15.88 -16.91 25.62
CA GLN A 47 -17.25 -16.42 25.50
C GLN A 47 -17.36 -15.17 24.65
N GLU A 48 -16.33 -14.33 24.66
CA GLU A 48 -16.31 -13.05 23.98
C GLU A 48 -15.21 -12.99 22.92
N ASN A 49 -15.45 -12.19 21.88
CA ASN A 49 -14.50 -11.97 20.80
C ASN A 49 -13.80 -10.62 21.00
N LEU A 50 -12.48 -10.61 20.84
CA LEU A 50 -11.69 -9.38 20.71
C LEU A 50 -11.59 -8.99 19.24
N VAL A 51 -11.96 -7.76 18.90
CA VAL A 51 -11.79 -7.21 17.56
C VAL A 51 -10.78 -6.08 17.62
N LEU A 52 -9.70 -6.22 16.85
CA LEU A 52 -8.68 -5.19 16.65
C LEU A 52 -8.87 -4.57 15.27
N THR A 53 -8.92 -3.25 15.20
CA THR A 53 -8.92 -2.52 13.93
C THR A 53 -7.54 -1.91 13.73
N ILE A 54 -6.84 -2.36 12.70
CA ILE A 54 -5.50 -1.92 12.33
C ILE A 54 -5.58 -1.28 10.94
N SER A 55 -4.89 -0.16 10.74
CA SER A 55 -4.67 0.41 9.42
C SER A 55 -3.19 0.37 9.07
N TYR A 56 -2.89 0.27 7.79
CA TYR A 56 -1.53 0.39 7.28
C TYR A 56 -1.49 1.30 6.05
N GLN A 57 -0.31 1.84 5.75
CA GLN A 57 -0.01 2.57 4.52
C GLN A 57 1.17 1.88 3.83
N ASP A 58 1.04 1.72 2.51
CA ASP A 58 2.02 1.07 1.65
C ASP A 58 2.16 1.92 0.38
N GLY A 59 3.30 2.55 0.21
CA GLY A 59 3.53 3.51 -0.88
C GLY A 59 3.85 2.87 -2.21
N ASP A 60 4.68 1.82 -2.21
CA ASP A 60 5.09 1.09 -3.41
C ASP A 60 4.29 -0.19 -3.65
N GLY A 61 3.41 -0.57 -2.72
CA GLY A 61 2.43 -1.65 -2.91
C GLY A 61 3.06 -3.04 -2.76
N ASP A 62 4.24 -3.13 -2.16
CA ASP A 62 5.02 -4.35 -2.07
C ASP A 62 4.72 -5.20 -0.82
N LEU A 63 3.83 -4.73 0.06
CA LEU A 63 3.38 -5.53 1.20
C LEU A 63 2.48 -6.68 0.76
N GLY A 64 2.75 -7.85 1.34
CA GLY A 64 1.96 -9.06 1.10
C GLY A 64 2.63 -10.04 0.16
N THR A 65 1.82 -10.91 -0.45
CA THR A 65 2.30 -11.96 -1.36
C THR A 65 1.22 -12.31 -2.37
N SER A 66 1.62 -12.70 -3.59
CA SER A 66 0.71 -13.15 -4.63
C SER A 66 0.29 -14.62 -4.47
N ASP A 67 1.00 -15.39 -3.65
CA ASP A 67 0.66 -16.78 -3.34
C ASP A 67 -0.38 -16.83 -2.21
N PRO A 68 -1.63 -17.26 -2.49
CA PRO A 68 -2.69 -17.30 -1.48
C PRO A 68 -2.46 -18.33 -0.37
N ASP A 69 -1.51 -19.26 -0.54
CA ASP A 69 -1.16 -20.26 0.48
C ASP A 69 -0.08 -19.74 1.46
N VAL A 70 0.38 -18.49 1.28
CA VAL A 70 1.39 -17.85 2.14
C VAL A 70 0.77 -16.67 2.90
N ASN A 71 0.85 -16.70 4.23
CA ASN A 71 0.39 -15.59 5.08
C ASN A 71 1.45 -14.51 5.20
N SER A 72 1.01 -13.25 5.31
CA SER A 72 1.90 -12.08 5.42
C SER A 72 1.66 -11.25 6.68
N ILE A 73 0.47 -11.35 7.26
CA ILE A 73 0.10 -10.65 8.50
C ILE A 73 0.13 -11.66 9.64
N PHE A 74 0.82 -11.30 10.72
CA PHE A 74 0.96 -12.13 11.91
C PHE A 74 0.54 -11.30 13.13
N VAL A 75 -0.51 -11.74 13.83
CA VAL A 75 -0.99 -11.12 15.06
C VAL A 75 -0.62 -12.03 16.23
N GLN A 76 0.36 -11.60 17.02
CA GLN A 76 0.84 -12.38 18.16
C GLN A 76 0.15 -11.95 19.45
N ASP A 77 -0.57 -12.88 20.06
CA ASP A 77 -0.95 -12.80 21.47
C ASP A 77 0.15 -13.43 22.32
N ASN A 78 0.71 -12.68 23.28
CA ASN A 78 1.79 -13.17 24.15
C ASN A 78 1.42 -14.38 25.01
N ARG A 79 0.13 -14.71 25.12
CA ARG A 79 -0.37 -15.89 25.85
C ARG A 79 -0.33 -17.17 24.99
N LEU A 80 -0.27 -17.03 23.67
CA LEU A 80 -0.31 -18.14 22.72
C LEU A 80 1.09 -18.45 22.20
N GLU A 81 1.36 -19.73 21.91
CA GLU A 81 2.65 -20.14 21.34
C GLU A 81 2.82 -19.74 19.88
N LYS A 82 1.72 -19.56 19.16
CA LYS A 82 1.70 -19.23 17.73
C LYS A 82 0.83 -18.00 17.47
N PRO A 83 1.17 -17.18 16.46
CA PRO A 83 0.35 -16.06 16.05
C PRO A 83 -0.89 -16.52 15.27
N ASP A 84 -1.89 -15.66 15.22
CA ASP A 84 -2.93 -15.73 14.19
C ASP A 84 -2.37 -15.17 12.89
N GLU A 85 -2.59 -15.87 11.78
CA GLU A 85 -1.98 -15.55 10.49
C GLU A 85 -3.04 -15.21 9.44
N TYR A 86 -2.77 -14.20 8.62
CA TYR A 86 -3.69 -13.76 7.56
C TYR A 86 -2.94 -13.48 6.24
N TYR A 87 -3.58 -13.85 5.14
CA TYR A 87 -3.15 -13.51 3.79
C TYR A 87 -3.39 -12.02 3.49
N LEU A 88 -2.41 -11.40 2.84
CA LEU A 88 -2.49 -10.04 2.32
C LEU A 88 -2.11 -10.06 0.83
N PRO A 89 -3.05 -9.80 -0.09
CA PRO A 89 -2.70 -9.64 -1.50
C PRO A 89 -1.91 -8.33 -1.71
N PRO A 90 -0.96 -8.30 -2.65
CA PRO A 90 -0.30 -7.06 -3.08
C PRO A 90 -1.29 -6.13 -3.78
N LEU A 91 -0.97 -4.83 -3.81
CA LEU A 91 -1.81 -3.77 -4.39
C LEU A 91 -1.52 -3.49 -5.86
#